data_AF-A0A821BQY9-F1
#
_entry.id   AF-A0A821BQY9-F1
#
_cell.length_a   1.000
_cell.length_b   1.000
_cell.length_c   1.000
_cell.angle_alpha   90.00
_cell.angle_beta   90.00
_cell.angle_gamma   90.00
#
_symmetry.space_group_name_H-M   'P 1'
#
loop_
_entity.id
_entity.type
_entity.pdbx_description
1 polymer ?
#
loop_
_entity_poly.entity_id
_entity_poly.type
_entity_poly.pdbx_seq_one_letter_code
_entity_poly.pdbx_strand_id
1 'polypeptide(L)'
;MLQRYLFSYTVVVYRILELLNAQGEADHDEIKGCLYILLGNDSIFLPTIHSWRLHEKLWPSIARTMHATKTSTQNLIDQIVKRISKLFNTPAIIEDTNDTSIRAAAALWRPLEPKEMETCDKIREERNQQNIQSYKNLMKTLNSLLNDDRLAWRQQERTITFICLLLQRCVPIPLSCVRTFTDLLVHDNSELRK
;
A
#
# COMPACT_ATOMS: atom_id res chain seq x y z
N MET A 1 -11.43 -7.94 -17.27
CA MET A 1 -11.80 -6.53 -17.54
C MET A 1 -10.68 -5.58 -17.11
N LEU A 2 -10.24 -5.63 -15.84
CA LEU A 2 -9.20 -4.73 -15.30
C LEU A 2 -7.80 -4.86 -15.94
N GLN A 3 -7.49 -5.96 -16.62
CA GLN A 3 -6.22 -6.11 -17.36
C GLN A 3 -6.22 -5.46 -18.74
N ARG A 4 -7.41 -5.24 -19.32
CA ARG A 4 -7.54 -4.81 -20.71
C ARG A 4 -7.33 -3.31 -20.89
N TYR A 5 -7.56 -2.53 -19.82
CA TYR A 5 -7.48 -1.08 -19.85
C TYR A 5 -6.53 -0.58 -18.77
N LEU A 6 -5.51 0.16 -19.19
CA LEU A 6 -4.52 0.77 -18.30
C LEU A 6 -5.24 1.68 -17.29
N PHE A 7 -4.85 1.60 -16.02
CA PHE A 7 -5.42 2.38 -14.91
C PHE A 7 -6.92 2.20 -14.61
N SER A 8 -7.63 1.27 -15.28
CA SER A 8 -9.06 1.01 -15.02
C SER A 8 -9.36 0.53 -13.60
N TYR A 9 -8.36 -0.05 -12.92
CA TYR A 9 -8.45 -0.45 -11.52
C TYR A 9 -8.77 0.72 -10.58
N THR A 10 -8.42 1.96 -10.95
CA THR A 10 -8.66 3.13 -10.11
C THR A 10 -10.14 3.36 -9.86
N VAL A 11 -10.99 3.17 -10.87
CA VAL A 11 -12.46 3.29 -10.78
C VAL A 11 -13.02 2.32 -9.75
N VAL A 12 -12.57 1.07 -9.81
CA VAL A 12 -13.06 -0.01 -8.92
C VAL A 12 -12.53 0.19 -7.49
N VAL A 13 -11.26 0.59 -7.33
CA VAL A 13 -10.69 0.73 -5.99
C VAL A 13 -11.33 1.88 -5.21
N TYR A 14 -11.67 3.01 -5.84
CA TYR A 14 -12.36 4.09 -5.12
C TYR A 14 -13.69 3.62 -4.52
N ARG A 15 -14.48 2.86 -5.28
CA ARG A 15 -15.74 2.29 -4.76
C ARG A 15 -15.50 1.26 -3.65
N ILE A 16 -14.46 0.43 -3.76
CA ILE A 16 -14.09 -0.52 -2.70
C ILE A 16 -13.71 0.23 -1.42
N LEU A 17 -12.93 1.32 -1.53
CA LEU A 17 -12.53 2.13 -0.37
C LEU A 17 -13.75 2.75 0.32
N GLU A 18 -14.73 3.25 -0.43
CA GLU A 18 -15.98 3.77 0.15
C GLU A 18 -16.70 2.69 0.96
N LEU A 19 -16.87 1.50 0.39
CA LEU A 19 -17.59 0.40 1.03
C LEU A 19 -16.84 -0.13 2.27
N LEU A 20 -15.51 -0.31 2.19
CA LEU A 20 -14.71 -0.79 3.32
C LEU A 20 -14.62 0.22 4.47
N ASN A 21 -14.69 1.52 4.19
CA ASN A 21 -14.57 2.58 5.20
C ASN A 21 -15.92 3.08 5.74
N ALA A 22 -17.04 2.60 5.20
CA ALA A 22 -18.38 2.99 5.65
C ALA A 22 -18.52 2.79 7.17
N GLN A 23 -19.04 3.79 7.89
CA GLN A 23 -19.15 3.77 9.35
C GLN A 23 -20.48 3.15 9.85
N GLY A 24 -21.41 2.84 8.94
CA GLY A 24 -22.69 2.20 9.26
C GLY A 24 -22.68 0.69 9.09
N GLU A 25 -23.84 0.05 9.25
CA GLU A 25 -24.06 -1.35 8.85
C GLU A 25 -23.90 -1.46 7.33
N ALA A 26 -22.67 -1.78 6.89
CA ALA A 26 -22.43 -2.15 5.51
C ALA A 26 -23.04 -3.53 5.25
N ASP A 27 -23.67 -3.70 4.08
CA ASP A 27 -24.17 -5.00 3.69
C ASP A 27 -23.01 -6.01 3.67
N HIS A 28 -23.17 -7.08 4.44
CA HIS A 28 -22.17 -8.14 4.56
C HIS A 28 -21.81 -8.75 3.19
N ASP A 29 -22.76 -8.80 2.26
CA ASP A 29 -22.54 -9.36 0.94
C ASP A 29 -21.77 -8.39 0.04
N GLU A 30 -21.99 -7.08 0.17
CA GLU A 30 -21.17 -6.04 -0.49
C GLU A 30 -19.71 -6.08 -0.01
N ILE A 31 -19.49 -6.16 1.31
CA ILE A 31 -18.14 -6.28 1.89
C ILE A 31 -17.47 -7.56 1.39
N LYS A 32 -18.18 -8.69 1.39
CA LYS A 32 -17.66 -9.97 0.88
C LYS A 32 -17.29 -9.86 -0.59
N GLY A 33 -18.13 -9.23 -1.41
CA GLY A 33 -17.86 -8.95 -2.82
C GLY A 33 -16.59 -8.11 -3.01
N CYS A 34 -16.43 -7.03 -2.23
CA CYS A 34 -15.23 -6.20 -2.25
C CYS A 34 -13.96 -7.00 -1.93
N LEU A 35 -14.01 -7.85 -0.91
CA LEU A 35 -12.88 -8.71 -0.53
C LEU A 35 -12.54 -9.71 -1.63
N TYR A 36 -13.51 -10.30 -2.33
CA TYR A 36 -13.22 -11.15 -3.49
C TYR A 36 -12.56 -10.38 -4.65
N ILE A 37 -13.02 -9.16 -4.93
CA ILE A 37 -12.41 -8.32 -5.97
C ILE A 37 -10.96 -7.96 -5.60
N LEU A 38 -10.70 -7.64 -4.32
CA LEU A 38 -9.35 -7.35 -3.83
C LEU A 38 -8.45 -8.59 -3.86
N LEU A 39 -8.98 -9.76 -3.44
CA LEU A 39 -8.25 -11.02 -3.51
C LEU A 39 -7.87 -11.37 -4.94
N GLY A 40 -8.76 -11.03 -5.89
CA GLY A 40 -8.52 -11.15 -7.32
C GLY A 40 -8.20 -12.59 -7.74
N ASN A 41 -7.41 -12.71 -8.80
CA ASN A 41 -6.91 -13.99 -9.30
C ASN A 41 -5.39 -13.90 -9.51
N ASP A 42 -4.78 -14.91 -10.10
CA ASP A 42 -3.32 -14.92 -10.33
C ASP A 42 -2.83 -13.87 -11.31
N SER A 43 -3.75 -13.30 -12.09
CA SER A 43 -3.43 -12.32 -13.12
C SER A 43 -3.59 -10.87 -12.64
N ILE A 44 -4.43 -10.62 -11.62
CA ILE A 44 -4.56 -9.31 -10.98
C ILE A 44 -4.74 -9.47 -9.48
N PHE A 45 -3.87 -8.78 -8.74
CA PHE A 45 -4.02 -8.59 -7.32
C PHE A 45 -3.85 -7.09 -6.99
N LEU A 46 -4.98 -6.42 -6.73
CA LEU A 46 -5.04 -4.96 -6.56
C LEU A 46 -4.13 -4.43 -5.43
N PRO A 47 -4.03 -5.10 -4.26
CA PRO A 47 -3.23 -4.60 -3.15
C PRO A 47 -1.72 -4.51 -3.40
N THR A 48 -1.19 -5.11 -4.48
CA THR A 48 0.24 -5.08 -4.83
C THR A 48 0.54 -4.30 -6.10
N ILE A 49 -0.42 -3.53 -6.63
CA ILE A 49 -0.17 -2.64 -7.77
C ILE A 49 0.87 -1.58 -7.36
N HIS A 50 1.86 -1.32 -8.22
CA HIS A 50 2.94 -0.35 -7.98
C HIS A 50 2.45 1.12 -7.94
N SER A 51 1.71 1.49 -6.90
CA SER A 51 1.19 2.84 -6.70
C SER A 51 1.16 3.20 -5.21
N TRP A 52 2.05 4.09 -4.79
CA TRP A 52 2.11 4.57 -3.40
C TRP A 52 0.81 5.23 -2.94
N ARG A 53 0.20 6.03 -3.82
CA ARG A 53 -1.12 6.65 -3.58
C ARG A 53 -2.23 5.63 -3.35
N LEU A 54 -2.14 4.46 -3.99
CA LEU A 54 -3.10 3.37 -3.78
C LEU A 54 -2.87 2.72 -2.41
N HIS A 55 -1.62 2.34 -2.11
CA HIS A 55 -1.27 1.72 -0.83
C HIS A 55 -1.63 2.60 0.36
N GLU A 56 -1.36 3.91 0.26
CA GLU A 56 -1.70 4.93 1.26
C GLU A 56 -3.16 4.84 1.73
N LYS A 57 -4.09 4.52 0.82
CA LYS A 57 -5.52 4.42 1.12
C LYS A 57 -5.96 3.00 1.40
N LEU A 58 -5.54 2.06 0.55
CA LEU A 58 -6.07 0.70 0.52
C LEU A 58 -5.58 -0.14 1.69
N TRP A 59 -4.30 -0.07 2.04
CA TRP A 59 -3.75 -0.91 3.10
C TRP A 59 -4.34 -0.57 4.48
N PRO A 60 -4.45 0.71 4.88
CA PRO A 60 -5.15 1.07 6.12
C PRO A 60 -6.61 0.62 6.13
N SER A 61 -7.33 0.72 5.00
CA SER A 61 -8.71 0.25 4.90
C SER A 61 -8.83 -1.26 5.09
N ILE A 62 -7.95 -2.05 4.48
CA ILE A 62 -7.92 -3.52 4.67
C ILE A 62 -7.60 -3.84 6.14
N ALA A 63 -6.60 -3.18 6.73
CA ALA A 63 -6.21 -3.41 8.12
C ALA A 63 -7.33 -3.06 9.11
N ARG A 64 -8.04 -1.95 8.89
CA ARG A 64 -9.13 -1.46 9.75
C ARG A 64 -10.46 -2.17 9.52
N THR A 65 -10.64 -3.00 8.50
CA THR A 65 -11.98 -3.55 8.19
C THR A 65 -12.56 -4.31 9.40
N MET A 66 -13.56 -3.71 10.06
CA MET A 66 -14.23 -4.22 11.28
C MET A 66 -15.48 -5.04 10.96
N HIS A 67 -16.17 -4.71 9.88
CA HIS A 67 -17.47 -5.28 9.48
C HIS A 67 -17.44 -6.76 9.11
N ALA A 68 -16.25 -7.34 9.00
CA ALA A 68 -16.07 -8.75 8.72
C ALA A 68 -16.33 -9.60 9.98
N THR A 69 -17.56 -9.66 10.49
CA THR A 69 -17.87 -10.49 11.68
C THR A 69 -17.94 -11.98 11.36
N LYS A 70 -18.31 -12.32 10.12
CA LYS A 70 -18.44 -13.71 9.65
C LYS A 70 -17.06 -14.35 9.45
N THR A 71 -16.92 -15.62 9.82
CA THR A 71 -15.68 -16.39 9.61
C THR A 71 -15.22 -16.40 8.16
N SER A 72 -16.17 -16.44 7.21
CA SER A 72 -15.84 -16.44 5.77
C SER A 72 -15.21 -15.12 5.30
N THR A 73 -15.64 -13.97 5.82
CA THR A 73 -15.05 -12.67 5.47
C THR A 73 -13.72 -12.44 6.17
N GLN A 74 -13.57 -12.89 7.42
CA GLN A 74 -12.28 -12.91 8.12
C GLN A 74 -11.25 -13.75 7.36
N ASN A 75 -11.61 -14.96 6.94
CA ASN A 75 -10.74 -15.84 6.15
C ASN A 75 -10.32 -15.20 4.81
N LEU A 76 -11.18 -14.38 4.19
CA LEU A 76 -10.82 -13.65 2.96
C LEU A 76 -9.79 -12.56 3.25
N ILE A 77 -9.96 -11.79 4.33
CA ILE A 77 -8.98 -10.77 4.71
C ILE A 77 -7.62 -11.42 5.01
N ASP A 78 -7.61 -12.52 5.76
CA ASP A 78 -6.36 -13.21 6.11
C ASP A 78 -5.65 -13.76 4.85
N GLN A 79 -6.41 -14.26 3.87
CA GLN A 79 -5.87 -14.65 2.56
C GLN A 79 -5.28 -13.46 1.80
N ILE A 80 -5.95 -12.31 1.80
CA ILE A 80 -5.45 -11.08 1.17
C ILE A 80 -4.14 -10.65 1.84
N VAL A 81 -4.11 -10.55 3.17
CA VAL A 81 -2.92 -10.12 3.93
C VAL A 81 -1.75 -11.09 3.71
N LYS A 82 -2.01 -12.40 3.73
CA LYS A 82 -1.00 -13.42 3.42
C LYS A 82 -0.49 -13.30 1.99
N ARG A 83 -1.37 -13.00 1.03
CA ARG A 83 -1.00 -12.82 -0.38
C ARG A 83 -0.19 -11.54 -0.59
N ILE A 84 -0.55 -10.43 0.07
CA ILE A 84 0.26 -9.19 0.10
C ILE A 84 1.66 -9.52 0.61
N SER A 85 1.76 -10.17 1.77
CA SER A 85 3.05 -10.49 2.38
C SER A 85 3.95 -11.35 1.51
N LYS A 86 3.38 -12.17 0.62
CA LYS A 86 4.13 -13.03 -0.30
C LYS A 86 4.49 -12.36 -1.62
N LEU A 87 3.59 -11.53 -2.16
CA LEU A 87 3.71 -11.00 -3.53
C LEU A 87 4.12 -9.53 -3.57
N PHE A 88 4.10 -8.82 -2.44
CA PHE A 88 4.45 -7.42 -2.41
C PHE A 88 5.93 -7.23 -2.73
N ASN A 89 6.19 -6.68 -3.91
CA ASN A 89 7.49 -6.13 -4.26
C ASN A 89 7.43 -4.61 -4.07
N THR A 90 8.34 -4.09 -3.25
CA THR A 90 8.35 -2.69 -2.86
C THR A 90 8.54 -1.80 -4.10
N PRO A 91 7.56 -0.95 -4.46
CA PRO A 91 7.73 -0.01 -5.55
C PRO A 91 8.84 0.99 -5.22
N ALA A 92 9.60 1.43 -6.22
CA ALA A 92 10.58 2.49 -6.02
C ALA A 92 9.89 3.74 -5.44
N ILE A 93 10.44 4.29 -4.36
CA ILE A 93 9.99 5.60 -3.85
C ILE A 93 10.64 6.72 -4.66
N ILE A 94 11.96 6.60 -4.86
CA ILE A 94 12.78 7.56 -5.59
C ILE A 94 13.26 6.87 -6.86
N GLU A 95 12.91 7.44 -8.00
CA GLU A 95 13.38 7.03 -9.32
C GLU A 95 14.33 8.10 -9.85
N ASP A 96 15.48 7.67 -10.38
CA ASP A 96 16.45 8.54 -11.03
C ASP A 96 16.98 7.86 -12.30
N THR A 97 17.40 8.67 -13.27
CA THR A 97 17.88 8.24 -14.57
C THR A 97 19.35 8.61 -14.70
N ASN A 98 20.22 7.61 -14.83
CA ASN A 98 21.64 7.86 -14.98
C ASN A 98 22.00 8.32 -16.42
N ASP A 99 23.13 9.01 -16.54
CA ASP A 99 23.65 9.54 -17.82
C ASP A 99 23.88 8.45 -18.88
N THR A 100 24.16 7.23 -18.47
CA THR A 100 24.39 6.11 -19.39
C THR A 100 23.08 5.70 -20.07
N SER A 101 21.98 5.62 -19.31
CA SER A 101 20.64 5.38 -19.84
C SER A 101 20.17 6.52 -20.75
N ILE A 102 20.46 7.78 -20.38
CA ILE A 102 20.14 8.94 -21.22
C ILE A 102 20.86 8.87 -22.56
N ARG A 103 22.18 8.61 -22.56
CA ARG A 103 22.98 8.47 -23.79
C ARG A 103 22.50 7.31 -24.66
N ALA A 104 22.18 6.16 -24.07
CA ALA A 104 21.68 5.01 -24.80
C ALA A 104 20.31 5.30 -25.46
N ALA A 105 19.40 5.96 -24.74
CA ALA A 105 18.10 6.36 -25.28
C ALA A 105 18.24 7.37 -26.42
N ALA A 106 19.15 8.34 -26.29
CA ALA A 106 19.44 9.32 -27.33
C ALA A 106 20.00 8.67 -28.62
N ALA A 107 20.84 7.64 -28.47
CA ALA A 107 21.36 6.85 -29.60
C ALA A 107 20.28 6.00 -30.28
N LEU A 108 19.28 5.52 -29.54
CA LEU A 108 18.20 4.71 -30.08
C LEU A 108 17.15 5.52 -30.83
N TRP A 109 16.90 6.77 -30.44
CA TRP A 109 15.85 7.60 -31.01
C TRP A 109 16.34 8.99 -31.43
N ARG A 110 16.44 9.92 -30.46
CA ARG A 110 17.02 11.25 -30.67
C ARG A 110 17.50 11.83 -29.34
N PRO A 111 18.49 12.73 -29.35
CA PRO A 111 18.78 13.55 -28.19
C PRO A 111 17.58 14.43 -27.83
N LEU A 112 17.39 14.64 -26.53
CA LEU A 112 16.41 15.59 -26.00
C LEU A 112 17.03 16.97 -25.93
N GLU A 113 16.24 18.00 -26.23
CA GLU A 113 16.66 19.39 -26.04
C GLU A 113 16.81 19.70 -24.54
N PRO A 114 17.69 20.63 -24.12
CA PRO A 114 17.90 20.95 -22.71
C PRO A 114 16.60 21.31 -21.96
N LYS A 115 15.67 22.02 -22.63
CA LYS A 115 14.36 22.39 -22.08
C LYS A 115 13.44 21.19 -21.89
N GLU A 116 13.50 20.20 -22.79
CA GLU A 116 12.74 18.95 -22.66
C GLU A 116 13.27 18.14 -21.47
N MET A 117 14.60 18.06 -21.33
CA MET A 117 15.24 17.39 -20.20
C MET A 117 14.84 18.01 -18.87
N GLU A 118 14.92 19.33 -18.74
CA GLU A 118 14.52 20.05 -17.52
C GLU A 118 13.04 19.80 -17.16
N THR A 119 12.16 19.72 -18.17
CA THR A 119 10.74 19.43 -17.96
C THR A 119 10.54 18.00 -17.46
N CYS A 120 11.24 17.02 -18.05
CA CYS A 120 11.20 15.63 -17.60
C CYS A 120 11.73 15.47 -16.17
N ASP A 121 12.82 16.15 -15.83
CA ASP A 121 13.39 16.14 -14.48
C ASP A 121 12.42 16.72 -13.45
N LYS A 122 11.73 17.82 -13.77
CA LYS A 122 10.70 18.40 -12.89
C LYS A 122 9.56 17.42 -12.64
N ILE A 123 9.03 16.80 -13.69
CA ILE A 123 7.93 15.80 -13.56
C ILE A 123 8.39 14.61 -12.70
N ARG A 124 9.62 14.13 -12.90
CA ARG A 124 10.20 13.04 -12.12
C ARG A 124 10.34 13.42 -10.65
N GLU A 125 10.87 14.61 -10.36
CA GLU A 125 11.05 15.10 -9.00
C GLU A 125 9.70 15.29 -8.28
N GLU A 126 8.70 15.86 -8.96
CA GLU A 126 7.34 15.97 -8.43
C GLU A 126 6.74 14.60 -8.10
N ARG A 127 6.94 13.60 -8.98
CA ARG A 127 6.49 12.22 -8.73
C ARG A 127 7.22 11.59 -7.55
N ASN A 128 8.53 11.78 -7.43
CA ASN A 128 9.32 11.30 -6.29
C ASN A 128 8.81 11.93 -4.98
N GLN A 129 8.55 13.23 -4.97
CA GLN A 129 8.00 13.94 -3.81
C GLN A 129 6.62 13.41 -3.42
N GLN A 130 5.73 13.17 -4.39
CA GLN A 130 4.42 12.55 -4.14
C GLN A 130 4.55 11.14 -3.56
N ASN A 131 5.46 10.31 -4.11
CA ASN A 131 5.71 8.97 -3.60
C ASN A 131 6.25 8.97 -2.17
N ILE A 132 7.21 9.85 -1.87
CA ILE A 132 7.75 10.05 -0.51
C ILE A 132 6.62 10.46 0.45
N GLN A 133 5.77 11.39 0.03
CA GLN A 133 4.66 11.85 0.86
C GLN A 133 3.64 10.74 1.13
N SER A 134 3.22 10.01 0.10
CA SER A 134 2.30 8.88 0.24
C SER A 134 2.88 7.77 1.11
N TYR A 135 4.17 7.45 0.96
CA TYR A 135 4.86 6.50 1.85
C TYR A 135 4.85 6.95 3.31
N LYS A 136 5.21 8.21 3.58
CA LYS A 136 5.21 8.77 4.95
C LYS A 136 3.81 8.78 5.55
N ASN A 137 2.79 9.15 4.77
CA ASN A 137 1.40 9.14 5.19
C ASN A 137 0.89 7.73 5.49
N LEU A 138 1.24 6.76 4.64
CA LEU A 138 0.92 5.35 4.84
C LEU A 138 1.52 4.83 6.15
N MET A 139 2.83 5.00 6.34
CA MET A 139 3.52 4.61 7.57
C MET A 139 2.90 5.26 8.81
N LYS A 140 2.63 6.57 8.76
CA LYS A 140 1.99 7.29 9.86
C LYS A 140 0.60 6.77 10.17
N THR A 141 -0.21 6.49 9.16
CA THR A 141 -1.60 6.02 9.31
C THR A 141 -1.65 4.61 9.87
N LEU A 142 -0.81 3.70 9.37
CA LEU A 142 -0.70 2.35 9.92
C LEU A 142 -0.16 2.39 11.35
N ASN A 143 0.82 3.24 11.64
CA ASN A 143 1.32 3.39 13.00
C ASN A 143 0.23 3.93 13.94
N SER A 144 -0.56 4.92 13.53
CA SER A 144 -1.65 5.42 14.38
C SER A 144 -2.74 4.36 14.58
N LEU A 145 -3.00 3.53 13.57
CA LEU A 145 -3.91 2.39 13.68
C LEU A 145 -3.44 1.37 14.72
N LEU A 146 -2.16 1.00 14.65
CA LEU A 146 -1.56 0.02 15.56
C LEU A 146 -1.61 0.46 17.03
N ASN A 147 -1.48 1.77 17.28
CA ASN A 147 -1.54 2.37 18.61
C ASN A 147 -2.98 2.79 19.03
N ASP A 148 -4.03 2.43 18.28
CA ASP A 148 -5.41 2.67 18.70
C ASP A 148 -5.87 1.52 19.63
N ASP A 149 -6.12 1.82 20.90
CA ASP A 149 -6.54 0.84 21.91
C ASP A 149 -7.87 0.14 21.59
N ARG A 150 -8.67 0.72 20.69
CA ARG A 150 -9.95 0.14 20.26
C ARG A 150 -9.77 -0.89 19.14
N LEU A 151 -8.56 -1.00 18.58
CA LEU A 151 -8.28 -1.89 17.47
C LEU A 151 -8.19 -3.34 17.98
N ALA A 152 -8.96 -4.24 17.36
CA ALA A 152 -8.93 -5.65 17.75
C ALA A 152 -7.55 -6.28 17.45
N TRP A 153 -7.10 -7.24 18.27
CA TRP A 153 -5.78 -7.87 18.14
C TRP A 153 -5.47 -8.39 16.72
N ARG A 154 -6.47 -8.97 16.02
CA ARG A 154 -6.30 -9.41 14.61
C ARG A 154 -5.97 -8.27 13.67
N GLN A 155 -6.57 -7.11 13.88
CA GLN A 155 -6.31 -5.93 13.07
C GLN A 155 -4.93 -5.34 13.40
N GLN A 156 -4.49 -5.42 14.66
CA GLN A 156 -3.13 -5.07 15.04
C GLN A 156 -2.11 -5.98 14.32
N GLU A 157 -2.32 -7.29 14.30
CA GLU A 157 -1.46 -8.25 13.57
C GLU A 157 -1.37 -7.96 12.07
N ARG A 158 -2.49 -7.61 11.43
CA ARG A 158 -2.51 -7.20 10.01
C ARG A 158 -1.76 -5.88 9.81
N THR A 159 -1.94 -4.94 10.72
CA THR A 159 -1.32 -3.62 10.65
C THR A 159 0.20 -3.73 10.79
N ILE A 160 0.69 -4.46 11.79
CA ILE A 160 2.14 -4.66 11.98
C ILE A 160 2.76 -5.38 10.77
N THR A 161 2.07 -6.39 10.22
CA THR A 161 2.52 -7.08 8.99
C THR A 161 2.75 -6.08 7.86
N PHE A 162 1.82 -5.16 7.64
CA PHE A 162 1.97 -4.12 6.61
C PHE A 162 3.10 -3.15 6.91
N ILE A 163 3.28 -2.71 8.17
CA ILE A 163 4.39 -1.81 8.52
C ILE A 163 5.74 -2.51 8.27
N CYS A 164 5.86 -3.80 8.61
CA CYS A 164 7.07 -4.58 8.37
C CYS A 164 7.43 -4.68 6.88
N LEU A 165 6.44 -4.83 5.99
CA LEU A 165 6.65 -4.82 4.54
C LEU A 165 7.11 -3.47 3.98
N LEU A 166 6.89 -2.38 4.72
CA LEU A 166 7.21 -1.01 4.33
C LEU A 166 8.56 -0.53 4.88
N LEU A 167 9.29 -1.36 5.63
CA LEU A 167 10.61 -1.01 6.13
C LEU A 167 11.59 -0.91 4.96
N GLN A 168 11.98 0.32 4.64
CA GLN A 168 12.89 0.62 3.54
C GLN A 168 14.18 1.23 4.02
N ARG A 169 15.24 1.03 3.23
CA ARG A 169 16.57 1.61 3.48
C ARG A 169 16.71 3.01 2.88
N CYS A 170 15.95 3.31 1.82
CA CYS A 170 16.12 4.54 1.04
C CYS A 170 15.46 5.76 1.69
N VAL A 171 14.48 5.56 2.58
CA VAL A 171 13.80 6.63 3.31
C VAL A 171 13.84 6.30 4.80
N PRO A 172 14.26 7.24 5.68
CA PRO A 172 14.27 7.01 7.11
C PRO A 172 12.89 6.63 7.64
N ILE A 173 12.85 5.60 8.48
CA ILE A 173 11.63 5.18 9.17
C ILE A 173 11.20 6.29 10.13
N PRO A 174 9.91 6.69 10.18
CA PRO A 174 9.44 7.69 11.12
C PRO A 174 9.73 7.29 12.58
N LEU A 175 10.22 8.22 13.40
CA LEU A 175 10.57 7.98 14.80
C LEU A 175 9.40 7.37 15.61
N SER A 176 8.16 7.77 15.30
CA SER A 176 6.97 7.20 15.95
C SER A 176 6.84 5.70 15.69
N CYS A 177 7.19 5.23 14.50
CA CYS A 177 7.16 3.80 14.16
C CYS A 177 8.27 3.07 14.91
N VAL A 178 9.47 3.65 14.99
CA VAL A 178 10.59 3.07 15.75
C VAL A 178 10.22 2.89 17.23
N ARG A 179 9.58 3.90 17.85
CA ARG A 179 9.08 3.80 19.22
C ARG A 179 8.03 2.69 19.36
N THR A 180 7.05 2.64 18.46
CA THR A 180 6.05 1.57 18.49
C THR A 180 6.69 0.18 18.36
N PHE A 181 7.70 0.00 17.50
CA PHE A 181 8.44 -1.27 17.43
C PHE A 181 9.17 -1.60 18.73
N THR A 182 9.82 -0.63 19.38
CA THR A 182 10.48 -0.87 20.67
C THR A 182 9.50 -1.23 21.78
N ASP A 183 8.33 -0.57 21.79
CA ASP A 183 7.28 -0.84 22.78
C ASP A 183 6.67 -2.23 22.55
N LEU A 184 6.56 -2.67 21.29
CA LEU A 184 6.06 -3.99 20.95
C LEU A 184 6.98 -5.14 21.39
N LEU A 185 8.28 -4.92 21.62
CA LEU A 185 9.21 -5.99 22.04
C LEU A 185 8.83 -6.63 23.38
N VAL A 186 8.14 -5.89 24.24
CA VAL A 186 7.67 -6.35 25.55
C VAL A 186 6.17 -6.63 25.59
N HIS A 187 5.50 -6.64 24.42
CA HIS A 187 4.05 -6.82 24.33
C HIS A 187 3.61 -8.23 24.74
N ASP A 188 2.42 -8.36 25.33
CA ASP A 188 1.88 -9.62 25.84
C ASP A 188 1.56 -10.62 24.70
N ASN A 189 1.07 -10.12 23.57
CA ASN A 189 0.88 -10.94 22.37
C ASN A 189 2.23 -11.31 21.74
N SER A 190 2.56 -12.61 21.76
CA SER A 190 3.81 -13.13 21.20
C SER A 190 3.98 -12.95 19.69
N GLU A 191 2.88 -12.87 18.94
CA GLU A 191 2.94 -12.66 17.49
C GLU A 191 3.29 -11.21 17.15
N LEU A 192 2.93 -10.24 17.99
CA LEU A 192 3.33 -8.83 17.81
C LEU A 192 4.81 -8.57 18.19
N ARG A 193 5.43 -9.50 18.94
CA ARG A 193 6.85 -9.41 19.33
C ARG A 193 7.82 -9.90 18.26
N LYS A 194 7.37 -10.81 17.38
CA LYS A 194 8.21 -11.51 16.40
C LYS A 194 8.27 -10.75 15.08
#